data_AF-A0A1I0V7N0-F1
#
_entry.id   AF-A0A1I0V7N0-F1
#
_cell.length_a   1.000
_cell.length_b   1.000
_cell.length_c   1.000
_cell.angle_alpha   90.00
_cell.angle_beta   90.00
_cell.angle_gamma   90.00
#
_symmetry.space_group_name_H-M   'P 1'
#
loop_
_entity.id
_entity.type
_entity.pdbx_description
1 polymer ?
#
loop_
_entity_poly.entity_id
_entity_poly.type
_entity_poly.pdbx_seq_one_letter_code
_entity_poly.pdbx_strand_id
1 'polypeptide(L)'
;MTESAALRYKEIVALARKSADDLRSWELARAEELDGAIAGAKAEIEQAAQREQTTEERANRWWRMAVDNVSRVSWLEAGAGPEPVSSARGEWLSRYLEDIRPAYHELNQSILNLGWRAR
;
A
#
# COMPACT_ATOMS: atom_id res chain seq x y z
N MET A 1 30.29 -60.86 -16.94
CA MET A 1 31.38 -60.03 -16.38
C MET A 1 30.84 -59.30 -15.17
N THR A 2 31.21 -59.73 -13.97
CA THR A 2 30.83 -59.08 -12.71
C THR A 2 31.67 -57.81 -12.55
N GLU A 3 31.01 -56.67 -12.66
CA GLU A 3 31.56 -55.38 -12.26
C GLU A 3 32.01 -55.43 -10.79
N SER A 4 33.24 -54.99 -10.52
CA SER A 4 33.82 -55.04 -9.17
C SER A 4 33.00 -54.15 -8.21
N ALA A 5 32.71 -54.64 -7.00
CA ALA A 5 32.02 -53.88 -5.97
C ALA A 5 32.65 -52.50 -5.69
N ALA A 6 33.97 -52.37 -5.89
CA ALA A 6 34.69 -51.11 -5.77
C ALA A 6 34.29 -50.07 -6.84
N LEU A 7 33.97 -50.49 -8.07
CA LEU A 7 33.52 -49.59 -9.13
C LEU A 7 32.12 -49.04 -8.82
N ARG A 8 31.19 -49.91 -8.43
CA ARG A 8 29.85 -49.50 -8.01
C ARG A 8 29.87 -48.54 -6.82
N TYR A 9 30.72 -48.81 -5.83
CA TYR A 9 30.88 -47.91 -4.70
C TYR A 9 31.37 -46.52 -5.15
N LYS A 10 32.36 -46.47 -6.04
CA LYS A 10 32.87 -45.21 -6.60
C LYS A 10 31.78 -44.44 -7.35
N GLU A 11 30.95 -45.13 -8.12
CA GLU A 11 29.83 -44.51 -8.85
C GLU A 11 28.78 -43.93 -7.90
N ILE A 12 28.40 -44.68 -6.86
CA ILE A 12 27.46 -44.21 -5.84
C ILE A 12 28.00 -42.98 -5.13
N VAL A 13 29.28 -42.99 -4.74
CA VAL A 13 29.92 -41.84 -4.07
C VAL A 13 30.01 -40.63 -5.00
N ALA A 14 30.35 -40.84 -6.27
CA ALA A 14 30.39 -39.76 -7.26
C ALA A 14 29.00 -39.14 -7.49
N LEU A 15 27.96 -39.99 -7.57
CA LEU A 15 26.58 -39.53 -7.69
C LEU A 15 26.13 -38.75 -6.45
N ALA A 16 26.39 -39.28 -5.25
CA ALA A 16 26.04 -38.63 -3.99
C ALA A 16 26.73 -37.26 -3.85
N ARG A 17 28.01 -37.17 -4.23
CA ARG A 17 28.74 -35.90 -4.24
C ARG A 17 28.10 -34.89 -5.20
N LYS A 18 27.82 -35.32 -6.43
CA LYS A 18 27.16 -34.45 -7.41
C LYS A 18 25.81 -33.96 -6.92
N SER A 19 24.97 -34.86 -6.39
CA SER A 19 23.66 -34.49 -5.86
C SER A 19 23.76 -33.52 -4.68
N ALA A 20 24.77 -33.65 -3.82
CA ALA A 20 25.01 -32.70 -2.74
C ALA A 20 25.43 -31.31 -3.26
N ASP A 21 26.30 -31.27 -4.28
CA ASP A 21 26.73 -30.01 -4.93
C ASP A 21 25.56 -29.33 -5.68
N ASP A 22 24.73 -30.12 -6.37
CA ASP A 22 23.52 -29.66 -7.07
C ASP A 22 22.50 -29.10 -6.06
N LEU A 23 22.26 -29.80 -4.94
CA LEU A 23 21.35 -29.34 -3.88
C LEU A 23 21.84 -28.03 -3.27
N ARG A 24 23.12 -27.94 -2.91
CA ARG A 24 23.70 -26.72 -2.33
C ARG A 24 23.58 -25.54 -3.29
N SER A 25 23.81 -25.77 -4.57
CA SER A 25 23.67 -24.73 -5.60
C SER A 25 22.23 -24.26 -5.73
N TRP A 26 21.27 -25.20 -5.68
CA TRP A 26 19.85 -24.88 -5.70
C TRP A 26 19.41 -24.12 -4.44
N GLU A 27 19.88 -24.52 -3.25
CA GLU A 27 19.56 -23.85 -1.99
C GLU A 27 20.04 -22.39 -1.98
N LEU A 28 21.26 -22.14 -2.50
CA LEU A 28 21.79 -20.78 -2.63
C LEU A 28 20.95 -19.94 -3.60
N ALA A 29 20.67 -20.46 -4.79
CA ALA A 29 19.84 -19.76 -5.76
C ALA A 29 18.42 -19.48 -5.22
N ARG A 30 17.86 -20.42 -4.46
CA ARG A 30 16.54 -20.25 -3.84
C ARG A 30 16.56 -19.22 -2.71
N ALA A 31 17.63 -19.16 -1.93
CA ALA A 31 17.80 -18.12 -0.91
C ALA A 31 17.85 -16.73 -1.55
N GLU A 32 18.63 -16.55 -2.61
CA GLU A 32 18.73 -15.28 -3.34
C GLU A 32 17.37 -14.86 -3.96
N GLU A 33 16.63 -15.81 -4.53
CA GLU A 33 15.28 -15.54 -5.06
C GLU A 33 14.33 -15.06 -3.95
N LEU A 34 14.34 -15.73 -2.80
CA LEU A 34 13.50 -15.38 -1.66
C LEU A 34 13.88 -14.02 -1.07
N ASP A 35 15.17 -13.73 -0.95
CA ASP A 35 15.63 -12.41 -0.49
C ASP A 35 15.16 -11.30 -1.44
N GLY A 36 15.22 -11.53 -2.75
CA GLY A 36 14.68 -10.62 -3.76
C GLY A 36 13.16 -10.42 -3.61
N ALA A 37 12.41 -11.51 -3.44
CA ALA A 37 10.96 -11.45 -3.25
C ALA A 37 10.58 -10.71 -1.95
N ILE A 38 11.31 -10.95 -0.86
CA ILE A 38 11.10 -10.27 0.42
C ILE A 38 11.41 -8.77 0.29
N ALA A 39 12.51 -8.41 -0.37
CA ALA A 39 12.86 -7.02 -0.61
C ALA A 39 11.78 -6.30 -1.46
N GLY A 40 11.27 -6.95 -2.51
CA GLY A 40 10.16 -6.45 -3.32
C GLY A 40 8.90 -6.22 -2.49
N ALA A 41 8.47 -7.22 -1.73
CA ALA A 41 7.29 -7.11 -0.86
C ALA A 41 7.43 -6.01 0.19
N LYS A 42 8.62 -5.85 0.80
CA LYS A 42 8.89 -4.73 1.74
C LYS A 42 8.74 -3.37 1.06
N ALA A 43 9.26 -3.22 -0.16
CA ALA A 43 9.13 -1.97 -0.91
C ALA A 43 7.67 -1.66 -1.27
N GLU A 44 6.87 -2.68 -1.60
CA GLU A 44 5.43 -2.50 -1.86
C GLU A 44 4.65 -2.07 -0.62
N ILE A 45 4.94 -2.67 0.54
CA ILE A 45 4.35 -2.29 1.83
C ILE A 45 4.69 -0.83 2.17
N GLU A 46 5.95 -0.44 2.04
CA GLU A 46 6.39 0.93 2.31
C GLU A 46 5.68 1.93 1.40
N GLN A 47 5.58 1.62 0.10
CA GLN A 47 4.85 2.46 -0.86
C GLN A 47 3.34 2.52 -0.55
N ALA A 48 2.73 1.45 -0.04
CA ALA A 48 1.35 1.47 0.38
C ALA A 48 1.15 2.36 1.63
N ALA A 49 2.02 2.22 2.64
CA ALA A 49 1.98 3.04 3.85
C ALA A 49 2.17 4.53 3.55
N GLN A 50 3.14 4.89 2.69
CA GLN A 50 3.35 6.28 2.29
C GLN A 50 2.14 6.86 1.55
N ARG A 51 1.48 6.06 0.69
CA ARG A 51 0.26 6.47 -0.01
C ARG A 51 -0.91 6.68 0.95
N GLU A 52 -1.05 5.82 1.95
CA GLU A 52 -2.05 5.94 3.01
C GLU A 52 -1.84 7.23 3.80
N GLN A 53 -0.64 7.46 4.34
CA GLN A 53 -0.30 8.67 5.08
C GLN A 53 -0.58 9.93 4.26
N THR A 54 -0.12 9.97 3.01
CA THR A 54 -0.32 11.13 2.12
C THR A 54 -1.81 11.40 1.86
N THR A 55 -2.60 10.34 1.76
CA THR A 55 -4.05 10.43 1.55
C THR A 55 -4.75 10.96 2.80
N GLU A 56 -4.39 10.45 3.97
CA GLU A 56 -4.93 10.90 5.26
C GLU A 56 -4.61 12.38 5.51
N GLU A 57 -3.36 12.78 5.32
CA GLU A 57 -2.92 14.18 5.46
C GLU A 57 -3.70 15.10 4.51
N ARG A 58 -3.92 14.67 3.26
CA ARG A 58 -4.71 15.42 2.28
C ARG A 58 -6.17 15.52 2.68
N ALA A 59 -6.79 14.43 3.13
CA ALA A 59 -8.18 14.42 3.59
C ALA A 59 -8.36 15.37 4.79
N ASN A 60 -7.48 15.27 5.80
CA ASN A 60 -7.49 16.14 6.97
C ASN A 60 -7.24 17.61 6.62
N ARG A 61 -6.41 17.90 5.62
CA ARG A 61 -6.21 19.28 5.12
C ARG A 61 -7.48 19.84 4.51
N TRP A 62 -8.17 19.09 3.65
CA TRP A 62 -9.44 19.52 3.07
C TRP A 62 -10.52 19.71 4.14
N TRP A 63 -10.57 18.81 5.12
CA TRP A 63 -11.49 18.92 6.24
C TRP A 63 -11.27 20.21 7.04
N ARG A 64 -10.02 20.52 7.43
CA ARG A 64 -9.70 21.76 8.14
C ARG A 64 -10.13 23.00 7.35
N MET A 65 -9.87 23.03 6.04
CA MET A 65 -10.33 24.13 5.19
C MET A 65 -11.86 24.26 5.16
N ALA A 66 -12.58 23.14 5.15
CA ALA A 66 -14.05 23.14 5.21
C ALA A 66 -14.57 23.66 6.56
N VAL A 67 -13.98 23.21 7.67
CA VAL A 67 -14.28 23.70 9.03
C VAL A 67 -14.04 25.20 9.14
N ASP A 68 -12.90 25.68 8.64
CA ASP A 68 -12.56 27.11 8.63
C ASP A 68 -13.56 27.94 7.84
N ASN A 69 -14.18 27.37 6.81
CA ASN A 69 -15.22 28.08 6.05
C ASN A 69 -16.57 28.04 6.76
N VAL A 70 -16.95 26.90 7.33
CA VAL A 70 -18.19 26.74 8.11
C VAL A 70 -18.20 27.65 9.33
N SER A 71 -17.06 27.82 10.02
CA SER A 71 -16.95 28.68 11.21
C SER A 71 -17.28 30.16 10.98
N ARG A 72 -17.37 30.59 9.71
CA ARG A 72 -17.82 31.94 9.34
C ARG A 72 -19.33 32.14 9.52
N VAL A 73 -20.07 31.05 9.70
CA VAL A 73 -21.51 31.03 9.90
C VAL A 73 -21.79 30.69 11.35
N SER A 74 -22.19 31.68 12.14
CA SER A 74 -22.26 31.58 13.62
C SER A 74 -23.26 30.55 14.17
N TRP A 75 -24.20 30.08 13.35
CA TRP A 75 -25.23 29.11 13.76
C TRP A 75 -24.94 27.69 13.28
N LEU A 76 -23.88 27.48 12.50
CA LEU A 76 -23.53 26.19 11.94
C LEU A 76 -22.25 25.66 12.58
N GLU A 77 -22.34 24.47 13.17
CA GLU A 77 -21.18 23.77 13.73
C GLU A 77 -20.66 22.74 12.74
N ALA A 78 -19.33 22.61 12.65
CA ALA A 78 -18.73 21.55 11.86
C ALA A 78 -18.86 20.20 12.57
N GLY A 79 -19.06 19.13 11.80
CA GLY A 79 -19.15 17.77 12.32
C GLY A 79 -17.81 17.20 12.82
N ALA A 80 -17.81 15.90 13.09
CA ALA A 80 -16.57 15.16 13.36
C ALA A 80 -15.68 15.09 12.11
N GLY A 81 -14.37 14.88 12.32
CA GLY A 81 -13.42 14.71 11.23
C GLY A 81 -13.70 13.47 10.37
N PRO A 82 -13.07 13.38 9.18
CA PRO A 82 -13.26 12.25 8.29
C PRO A 82 -12.72 10.97 8.95
N GLU A 83 -13.56 9.93 9.01
CA GLU A 83 -13.15 8.59 9.40
C GLU A 83 -12.91 7.72 8.16
N PRO A 84 -11.99 6.73 8.23
CA PRO A 84 -11.78 5.78 7.15
C PRO A 84 -13.06 4.99 6.83
N VAL A 85 -13.42 4.92 5.56
CA VAL A 85 -14.59 4.14 5.10
C VAL A 85 -14.14 2.72 4.79
N SER A 86 -14.57 1.75 5.60
CA SER A 86 -14.17 0.34 5.48
C SER A 86 -14.62 -0.35 4.17
N SER A 87 -15.67 0.18 3.53
CA SER A 87 -16.16 -0.31 2.23
C SER A 87 -15.51 0.38 1.02
N ALA A 88 -14.58 1.32 1.25
CA ALA A 88 -13.93 2.03 0.16
C ALA A 88 -13.01 1.09 -0.63
N ARG A 89 -13.00 1.28 -1.95
CA ARG A 89 -12.17 0.48 -2.85
C ARG A 89 -10.86 1.19 -3.12
N GLY A 90 -9.75 0.57 -2.71
CA GLY A 90 -8.42 1.17 -2.87
C GLY A 90 -8.09 1.53 -4.31
N GLU A 91 -8.55 0.73 -5.26
CA GLU A 91 -8.37 0.96 -6.70
C GLU A 91 -9.06 2.25 -7.21
N TRP A 92 -9.99 2.82 -6.46
CA TRP A 92 -10.71 4.04 -6.83
C TRP A 92 -10.19 5.29 -6.12
N LEU A 93 -9.06 5.20 -5.41
CA LEU A 93 -8.48 6.32 -4.66
C LEU A 93 -8.37 7.60 -5.50
N SER A 94 -7.83 7.51 -6.72
CA SER A 94 -7.69 8.69 -7.60
C SER A 94 -9.03 9.36 -7.88
N ARG A 95 -10.07 8.55 -8.14
CA ARG A 95 -11.43 9.04 -8.38
C ARG A 95 -12.00 9.73 -7.14
N TYR A 96 -11.86 9.11 -5.97
CA TYR A 96 -12.29 9.74 -4.72
C TYR A 96 -11.58 11.08 -4.47
N LEU A 97 -10.28 11.17 -4.78
CA LEU A 97 -9.51 12.40 -4.62
C LEU A 97 -9.89 13.51 -5.61
N GLU A 98 -10.39 13.14 -6.80
CA GLU A 98 -10.90 14.08 -7.80
C GLU A 98 -12.22 14.71 -7.36
N ASP A 99 -13.09 13.93 -6.71
CA ASP A 99 -14.41 14.37 -6.26
C ASP A 99 -14.35 15.41 -5.10
N ILE A 100 -13.25 15.45 -4.35
CA ILE A 100 -13.10 16.37 -3.20
C ILE A 100 -13.14 17.84 -3.63
N ARG A 101 -12.48 18.20 -4.73
CA ARG A 101 -12.37 19.61 -5.15
C ARG A 101 -13.73 20.19 -5.58
N PRO A 102 -14.52 19.52 -6.45
CA PRO A 102 -15.89 19.94 -6.74
C PRO A 102 -16.76 20.06 -5.48
N ALA A 103 -16.74 19.06 -4.60
CA ALA A 103 -17.52 19.06 -3.37
C ALA A 103 -17.16 20.25 -2.45
N TYR A 104 -15.87 20.54 -2.30
CA TYR A 104 -15.42 21.71 -1.54
C TYR A 104 -15.85 23.03 -2.18
N HIS A 105 -15.83 23.13 -3.51
CA HIS A 105 -16.31 24.32 -4.20
C HIS A 105 -17.82 24.54 -3.97
N GLU A 106 -18.62 23.47 -4.06
CA GLU A 106 -20.05 23.49 -3.76
C GLU A 106 -20.34 23.91 -2.31
N LEU A 107 -19.58 23.40 -1.35
CA LEU A 107 -19.64 23.84 0.04
C LEU A 107 -19.40 25.35 0.16
N ASN A 108 -18.32 25.86 -0.48
CA ASN A 108 -18.00 27.27 -0.41
C ASN A 108 -19.12 28.15 -0.99
N GLN A 109 -19.68 27.78 -2.14
CA GLN A 109 -20.80 28.52 -2.74
C GLN A 109 -22.03 28.50 -1.83
N SER A 110 -22.32 27.35 -1.21
CA SER A 110 -23.45 27.20 -0.28
C SER A 110 -23.29 28.09 0.95
N ILE A 111 -22.10 28.10 1.57
CA ILE A 111 -21.79 28.96 2.71
C ILE A 111 -21.89 30.45 2.35
N LEU A 112 -21.39 30.85 1.18
CA LEU A 112 -21.56 32.22 0.69
C LEU A 112 -23.04 32.58 0.55
N ASN A 113 -23.84 31.75 -0.12
CA ASN A 113 -25.27 31.99 -0.32
C ASN A 113 -26.04 32.09 1.01
N LEU A 114 -25.68 31.28 2.00
CA LEU A 114 -26.27 31.32 3.35
C LEU A 114 -25.84 32.58 4.12
N GLY A 115 -24.56 32.96 4.07
CA GLY A 115 -24.04 34.16 4.72
C GLY A 115 -24.61 35.46 4.14
N TRP A 116 -24.98 35.49 2.87
CA TRP A 116 -25.69 36.62 2.26
C TRP A 116 -27.15 36.74 2.72
N ARG A 117 -27.81 35.62 3.04
CA ARG A 117 -29.20 35.59 3.53
C ARG A 117 -29.35 35.81 5.04
N ALA A 118 -28.26 35.74 5.79
CA ALA A 118 -28.22 35.99 7.23
C ALA A 118 -28.00 37.48 7.60
N ARG A 119 -27.94 38.38 6.60
CA ARG A 119 -27.95 39.84 6.76
C ARG A 119 -29.33 40.39 6.39
#